data_AF-A0A6A3EBI2-F1
#
_entry.id   AF-A0A6A3EBI2-F1
#
_cell.length_a   1.000
_cell.length_b   1.000
_cell.length_c   1.000
_cell.angle_alpha   90.00
_cell.angle_beta   90.00
_cell.angle_gamma   90.00
#
_symmetry.space_group_name_H-M   'P 1'
#
loop_
_entity.id
_entity.type
_entity.pdbx_description
1 polymer ?
#
loop_
_entity_poly.entity_id
_entity_poly.type
_entity_poly.pdbx_seq_one_letter_code
_entity_poly.pdbx_strand_id
1 'polypeptide(L)'
;MKSRADHVVRTELGTLVKALDQPSITAEKAAHAWDVTKTNIVVGILRARREAKRSRKGTYRKKLKRLYRRLKRIAEYARVETGDYPLPHDALDALQAKARELTERIATLKREWARTKAQGLFQSHAWTPGKTTMQFFQRISCKFGDNVIPALSMPNGEVATGPQDKADTLAARWSTVMQGAATSQSNIDQVCHWMPQADGADVAAFANADIITTDRVAAAIRACKPGKACGPDRLGNDWYREYEDLLAPLLTRLYKLWYAAGVFPSSFLTADILCLKKGGGGLRVPMATGSRC
;
A
#
# COMPACT_ATOMS: atom_id res chain seq x y z
N MET A 1 10.49 16.27 7.76
CA MET A 1 10.07 14.91 7.32
C MET A 1 10.43 14.71 5.87
N LYS A 2 9.99 15.60 4.97
CA LYS A 2 10.30 15.58 3.53
C LYS A 2 11.81 15.50 3.24
N SER A 3 12.61 16.41 3.81
CA SER A 3 14.07 16.44 3.62
C SER A 3 14.82 15.14 3.99
N ARG A 4 14.40 14.40 5.04
CA ARG A 4 15.06 13.12 5.40
C ARG A 4 14.72 11.98 4.46
N ALA A 5 13.48 11.93 3.99
CA ALA A 5 13.06 10.93 3.01
C ALA A 5 13.70 11.20 1.64
N ASP A 6 13.74 12.47 1.24
CA ASP A 6 14.39 12.92 0.00
C ASP A 6 15.89 12.59 -0.02
N HIS A 7 16.61 12.82 1.09
CA HIS A 7 18.01 12.43 1.21
C HIS A 7 18.21 10.93 0.98
N VAL A 8 17.39 10.07 1.60
CA VAL A 8 17.47 8.62 1.40
C VAL A 8 17.28 8.25 -0.07
N VAL A 9 16.24 8.78 -0.72
CA VAL A 9 15.96 8.45 -2.14
C VAL A 9 17.15 8.84 -3.01
N ARG A 10 17.66 10.08 -2.87
CA ARG A 10 18.79 10.57 -3.66
C ARG A 10 20.06 9.76 -3.43
N THR A 11 20.34 9.37 -2.19
CA THR A 11 21.52 8.55 -1.85
C THR A 11 21.44 7.15 -2.45
N GLU A 12 20.29 6.48 -2.34
CA GLU A 12 20.11 5.12 -2.88
C GLU A 12 20.14 5.12 -4.42
N LEU A 13 19.44 6.07 -5.07
CA LEU A 13 19.49 6.22 -6.52
C LEU A 13 20.90 6.58 -7.01
N GLY A 14 21.60 7.47 -6.31
CA GLY A 14 22.98 7.83 -6.64
C GLY A 14 23.95 6.64 -6.48
N THR A 15 23.71 5.77 -5.50
CA THR A 15 24.49 4.52 -5.33
C THR A 15 24.25 3.56 -6.48
N LEU A 16 23.00 3.42 -6.92
CA LEU A 16 22.66 2.59 -8.07
C LEU A 16 23.29 3.12 -9.37
N VAL A 17 23.25 4.44 -9.62
CA VAL A 17 23.91 5.05 -10.78
C VAL A 17 25.40 4.69 -10.79
N LYS A 18 26.11 4.86 -9.67
CA LYS A 18 27.53 4.50 -9.55
C LYS A 18 27.78 3.01 -9.79
N ALA A 19 26.86 2.14 -9.38
CA ALA A 19 26.97 0.70 -9.63
C ALA A 19 26.80 0.37 -11.12
N LEU A 20 25.92 1.10 -11.83
CA LEU A 20 25.73 0.93 -13.27
C LEU A 20 26.93 1.43 -14.09
N ASP A 21 27.69 2.41 -13.57
CA ASP A 21 28.91 2.92 -14.21
C ASP A 21 30.09 1.94 -14.14
N GLN A 22 29.95 0.84 -13.40
CA GLN A 22 30.97 -0.19 -13.36
C GLN A 22 30.95 -1.03 -14.66
N PRO A 23 32.12 -1.23 -15.31
CA PRO A 23 32.19 -1.93 -16.60
C PRO A 23 31.82 -3.42 -16.52
N SER A 24 31.72 -4.00 -15.32
CA SER A 24 31.38 -5.40 -15.07
C SER A 24 29.90 -5.65 -14.73
N ILE A 25 29.05 -4.63 -14.86
CA ILE A 25 27.62 -4.76 -14.57
C ILE A 25 26.93 -5.54 -15.69
N THR A 26 26.32 -6.67 -15.33
CA THR A 26 25.48 -7.46 -16.25
C THR A 26 24.02 -7.06 -16.09
N ALA A 27 23.17 -7.44 -17.04
CA ALA A 27 21.74 -7.16 -16.98
C ALA A 27 21.08 -7.80 -15.73
N GLU A 28 21.48 -9.01 -15.35
CA GLU A 28 20.99 -9.71 -14.16
C GLU A 28 21.40 -8.98 -12.88
N LYS A 29 22.67 -8.54 -12.79
CA LYS A 29 23.15 -7.77 -11.65
C LYS A 29 22.44 -6.43 -11.53
N ALA A 30 22.20 -5.76 -12.66
CA ALA A 30 21.44 -4.51 -12.69
C ALA A 30 19.97 -4.71 -12.28
N ALA A 31 19.34 -5.80 -12.74
CA ALA A 31 17.98 -6.17 -12.36
C ALA A 31 17.85 -6.42 -10.86
N HIS A 32 18.79 -7.19 -10.29
CA HIS A 32 18.87 -7.42 -8.85
C HIS A 32 19.14 -6.12 -8.08
N ALA A 33 20.08 -5.31 -8.54
CA ALA A 33 20.43 -4.04 -7.90
C ALA A 33 19.24 -3.06 -7.87
N TRP A 34 18.40 -3.04 -8.90
CA TRP A 34 17.17 -2.24 -8.92
C TRP A 34 16.19 -2.67 -7.82
N ASP A 35 15.94 -3.97 -7.67
CA ASP A 35 15.01 -4.49 -6.65
C ASP A 35 15.52 -4.25 -5.22
N VAL A 36 16.83 -4.42 -5.01
CA VAL A 36 17.49 -4.08 -3.74
C VAL A 36 17.36 -2.58 -3.46
N THR A 37 17.60 -1.73 -4.46
CA THR A 37 17.49 -0.26 -4.32
C THR A 37 16.07 0.17 -3.95
N LYS A 38 15.03 -0.36 -4.63
CA LYS A 38 13.64 -0.09 -4.28
C LYS A 38 13.35 -0.47 -2.82
N THR A 39 13.81 -1.65 -2.40
CA THR A 39 13.64 -2.15 -1.03
C THR A 39 14.32 -1.21 -0.02
N ASN A 40 15.56 -0.81 -0.26
CA ASN A 40 16.31 0.10 0.61
C ASN A 40 15.63 1.45 0.74
N ILE A 41 15.15 2.01 -0.38
CA ILE A 41 14.41 3.28 -0.41
C ILE A 41 13.16 3.18 0.48
N VAL A 42 12.35 2.13 0.31
CA VAL A 42 11.14 1.93 1.12
C VAL A 42 11.47 1.82 2.60
N VAL A 43 12.46 1.00 2.96
CA VAL A 43 12.91 0.83 4.35
C VAL A 43 13.42 2.15 4.92
N GLY A 44 14.22 2.90 4.18
CA GLY A 44 14.78 4.17 4.58
C GLY A 44 13.70 5.26 4.75
N ILE A 45 12.72 5.35 3.84
CA ILE A 45 11.57 6.26 3.99
C ILE A 45 10.77 5.91 5.25
N LEU A 46 10.53 4.61 5.51
CA LEU A 46 9.83 4.16 6.72
C LEU A 46 10.60 4.50 8.00
N ARG A 47 11.93 4.33 8.01
CA ARG A 47 12.81 4.74 9.12
C ARG A 47 12.76 6.25 9.32
N ALA A 48 12.96 7.05 8.27
CA ALA A 48 12.87 8.50 8.32
C ALA A 48 11.52 9.00 8.86
N ARG A 49 10.42 8.36 8.45
CA ARG A 49 9.08 8.64 8.98
C ARG A 49 8.95 8.28 10.46
N ARG A 50 9.50 7.14 10.88
CA ARG A 50 9.50 6.69 12.28
C ARG A 50 10.31 7.63 13.16
N GLU A 51 11.48 8.05 12.72
CA GLU A 51 12.34 9.01 13.40
C GLU A 51 11.70 10.39 13.49
N ALA A 52 11.10 10.89 12.40
CA ALA A 52 10.35 12.14 12.43
C ALA A 52 9.19 12.10 13.43
N LYS A 53 8.50 10.96 13.55
CA LYS A 53 7.49 10.76 14.60
C LYS A 53 8.12 10.72 16.00
N ARG A 54 9.31 10.14 16.15
CA ARG A 54 10.06 10.09 17.42
C ARG A 54 10.62 11.44 17.83
N SER A 55 11.03 12.31 16.91
CA SER A 55 11.58 13.64 17.24
C SER A 55 10.51 14.63 17.69
N ARG A 56 9.24 14.46 17.29
CA ARG A 56 8.14 15.32 17.73
C ARG A 56 7.99 15.30 19.26
N LYS A 57 8.32 16.41 19.93
CA LYS A 57 8.09 16.59 21.37
C LYS A 57 6.65 17.06 21.62
N GLY A 58 6.18 16.99 22.87
CA GLY A 58 4.89 17.58 23.27
C GLY A 58 3.59 16.95 22.73
N THR A 59 3.63 15.91 21.89
CA THR A 59 2.39 15.32 21.34
C THR A 59 1.46 14.73 22.41
N TYR A 60 0.13 14.84 22.22
CA TYR A 60 -0.88 14.23 23.10
C TYR A 60 -0.61 12.75 23.38
N ARG A 61 -0.25 11.95 22.37
CA ARG A 61 0.12 10.52 22.54
C ARG A 61 1.29 10.32 23.50
N LYS A 62 2.33 11.15 23.41
CA LYS A 62 3.50 11.07 24.31
C LYS A 62 3.15 11.55 25.72
N LYS A 63 2.38 12.63 25.85
CA LYS A 63 1.87 13.12 27.15
C LYS A 63 1.03 12.04 27.84
N LEU A 64 0.06 11.44 27.13
CA LEU A 64 -0.76 10.32 27.63
C LEU A 64 0.10 9.11 28.03
N LYS A 65 1.06 8.70 27.19
CA LYS A 65 1.98 7.59 27.51
C LYS A 65 2.76 7.84 28.80
N ARG A 66 3.19 9.09 29.05
CA ARG A 66 3.88 9.47 30.31
C ARG A 66 2.96 9.38 31.51
N LEU A 67 1.71 9.85 31.39
CA LEU A 67 0.73 9.79 32.47
C LEU A 67 0.36 8.34 32.80
N TYR A 68 0.07 7.50 31.79
CA TYR A 68 -0.20 6.08 32.01
C TYR A 68 0.96 5.34 32.68
N ARG A 69 2.22 5.66 32.34
CA ARG A 69 3.39 5.10 33.03
C ARG A 69 3.53 5.57 34.48
N ARG A 70 3.08 6.78 34.82
CA ARG A 70 3.05 7.25 36.22
C ARG A 70 1.95 6.53 37.00
N LEU A 71 0.75 6.41 36.42
CA LEU A 71 -0.37 5.70 37.02
C LEU A 71 -0.03 4.21 37.26
N LYS A 72 0.60 3.54 36.28
CA LYS A 72 1.04 2.15 36.43
C LYS A 72 2.05 1.99 37.58
N ARG A 73 3.00 2.91 37.70
CA ARG A 73 3.99 2.90 38.80
C ARG A 73 3.35 3.08 40.18
N ILE A 74 2.35 3.95 40.29
CA ILE A 74 1.59 4.10 41.55
C ILE A 74 0.83 2.81 41.88
N ALA A 75 0.20 2.17 40.89
CA ALA A 75 -0.50 0.92 41.09
C ALA A 75 0.44 -0.26 41.44
N GLU A 76 1.66 -0.28 40.88
CA GLU A 76 2.69 -1.27 41.22
C GLU A 76 3.22 -1.03 42.64
N TYR A 77 3.51 0.23 43.00
CA TYR A 77 3.98 0.61 44.35
C TYR A 77 2.96 0.22 45.43
N ALA A 78 1.68 0.55 45.21
CA ALA A 78 0.59 0.19 46.12
C ALA A 78 0.36 -1.33 46.26
N ARG A 79 0.81 -2.16 45.30
CA ARG A 79 0.71 -3.63 45.36
C ARG A 79 1.89 -4.28 46.10
N VAL A 80 3.09 -3.71 45.94
CA VAL A 80 4.32 -4.27 46.56
C VAL A 80 4.32 -4.07 48.08
N GLU A 81 3.78 -2.96 48.58
CA GLU A 81 3.73 -2.66 50.02
C GLU A 81 2.45 -3.14 50.72
N THR A 82 1.60 -3.91 50.03
CA THR A 82 0.53 -4.72 50.68
C THR A 82 1.04 -6.11 51.10
N GLY A 83 2.34 -6.40 50.98
CA GLY A 83 3.02 -7.57 51.56
C GLY A 83 3.37 -7.37 53.05
N ASP A 84 4.38 -8.09 53.56
CA ASP A 84 4.75 -8.26 55.00
C ASP A 84 4.76 -7.02 55.92
N TYR A 85 4.73 -5.79 55.38
CA TYR A 85 4.53 -4.56 56.14
C TYR A 85 3.51 -3.65 55.43
N PRO A 86 2.25 -3.55 55.91
CA PRO A 86 1.26 -2.69 55.31
C PRO A 86 1.66 -1.20 55.48
N LEU A 87 1.48 -0.44 54.40
CA LEU A 87 1.60 1.02 54.40
C LEU A 87 0.73 1.66 55.51
N PRO A 88 1.22 2.73 56.17
CA PRO A 88 0.37 3.60 56.98
C PRO A 88 -0.82 4.13 56.16
N HIS A 89 -2.00 4.24 56.79
CA HIS A 89 -3.22 4.70 56.12
C HIS A 89 -3.02 6.03 55.37
N ASP A 90 -2.30 6.99 55.96
CA ASP A 90 -2.00 8.29 55.35
C ASP A 90 -1.21 8.17 54.03
N ALA A 91 -0.30 7.19 53.95
CA ALA A 91 0.49 6.94 52.75
C ALA A 91 -0.35 6.30 51.64
N LEU A 92 -1.26 5.40 52.00
CA LEU A 92 -2.21 4.80 51.06
C LEU A 92 -3.17 5.87 50.50
N ASP A 93 -3.70 6.74 51.36
CA ASP A 93 -4.60 7.83 50.96
C ASP A 93 -3.89 8.83 50.04
N ALA A 94 -2.63 9.17 50.33
CA ALA A 94 -1.82 10.01 49.45
C ALA A 94 -1.57 9.38 48.06
N LEU A 95 -1.36 8.06 47.99
CA LEU A 95 -1.21 7.35 46.71
C LEU A 95 -2.52 7.30 45.93
N GLN A 96 -3.65 7.06 46.60
CA GLN A 96 -4.97 7.07 45.99
C GLN A 96 -5.32 8.46 45.45
N ALA A 97 -5.03 9.53 46.20
CA ALA A 97 -5.23 10.90 45.77
C ALA A 97 -4.42 11.21 44.49
N LYS A 98 -3.13 10.83 44.46
CA LYS A 98 -2.27 10.97 43.26
C LYS A 98 -2.79 10.16 42.07
N ALA A 99 -3.33 8.96 42.30
CA ALA A 99 -3.92 8.14 41.24
C ALA A 99 -5.18 8.79 40.64
N ARG A 100 -6.03 9.39 41.47
CA ARG A 100 -7.22 10.15 41.04
C ARG A 100 -6.80 11.36 40.20
N GLU A 101 -5.85 12.16 40.68
CA GLU A 101 -5.31 13.33 39.97
C GLU A 101 -4.77 12.95 38.57
N LEU A 102 -3.97 11.88 38.48
CA LEU A 102 -3.45 11.40 37.20
C LEU A 102 -4.56 10.93 36.26
N THR A 103 -5.60 10.29 36.79
CA THR A 103 -6.74 9.80 36.00
C THR A 103 -7.55 10.97 35.44
N GLU A 104 -7.81 11.99 36.24
CA GLU A 104 -8.45 13.24 35.80
C GLU A 104 -7.62 13.97 34.76
N ARG A 105 -6.29 14.01 34.93
CA ARG A 105 -5.39 14.61 33.95
C ARG A 105 -5.40 13.84 32.64
N ILE A 106 -5.46 12.51 32.68
CA ILE A 106 -5.62 11.66 31.48
C ILE A 106 -6.95 11.98 30.78
N ALA A 107 -8.06 12.05 31.54
CA ALA A 107 -9.38 12.35 30.99
C ALA A 107 -9.43 13.73 30.34
N THR A 108 -8.86 14.75 30.99
CA THR A 108 -8.77 16.12 30.47
C THR A 108 -7.94 16.16 29.18
N LEU A 109 -6.76 15.52 29.19
CA LEU A 109 -5.89 15.48 28.02
C LEU A 109 -6.51 14.70 26.83
N LYS A 110 -7.33 13.67 27.11
CA LYS A 110 -8.12 12.97 26.07
C LYS A 110 -9.19 13.90 25.47
N ARG A 111 -9.90 14.67 26.31
CA ARG A 111 -10.90 15.65 25.86
C ARG A 111 -10.25 16.74 24.99
N GLU A 112 -9.14 17.31 25.43
CA GLU A 112 -8.36 18.27 24.63
C GLU A 112 -7.91 17.67 23.30
N TRP A 113 -7.39 16.44 23.31
CA TRP A 113 -6.95 15.78 22.08
C TRP A 113 -8.10 15.54 21.10
N ALA A 114 -9.27 15.13 21.61
CA ALA A 114 -10.48 14.96 20.81
C ALA A 114 -10.95 16.30 20.22
N ARG A 115 -10.96 17.38 21.02
CA ARG A 115 -11.34 18.74 20.58
C ARG A 115 -10.40 19.24 19.49
N THR A 116 -9.10 19.13 19.68
CA THR A 116 -8.09 19.55 18.68
C THR A 116 -8.22 18.74 17.39
N LYS A 117 -8.51 17.43 17.48
CA LYS A 117 -8.80 16.62 16.29
C LYS A 117 -10.06 17.07 15.58
N ALA A 118 -11.15 17.33 16.31
CA ALA A 118 -12.39 17.81 15.74
C ALA A 118 -12.19 19.15 15.04
N GLN A 119 -11.54 20.13 15.70
CA GLN A 119 -11.20 21.43 15.11
C GLN A 119 -10.33 21.27 13.85
N GLY A 120 -9.30 20.43 13.88
CA GLY A 120 -8.46 20.17 12.71
C GLY A 120 -9.25 19.57 11.54
N LEU A 121 -10.24 18.70 11.82
CA LEU A 121 -11.15 18.18 10.81
C LEU A 121 -12.04 19.28 10.24
N PHE A 122 -12.67 20.10 11.10
CA PHE A 122 -13.50 21.21 10.64
C PHE A 122 -12.70 22.21 9.80
N GLN A 123 -11.47 22.55 10.19
CA GLN A 123 -10.59 23.42 9.41
C GLN A 123 -10.18 22.77 8.09
N SER A 124 -9.80 21.49 8.10
CA SER A 124 -9.43 20.78 6.87
C SER A 124 -10.61 20.60 5.91
N HIS A 125 -11.85 20.63 6.41
CA HIS A 125 -13.08 20.49 5.63
C HIS A 125 -13.88 21.79 5.49
N ALA A 126 -13.37 22.92 6.00
CA ALA A 126 -13.96 24.23 5.76
C ALA A 126 -13.98 24.48 4.25
N TRP A 127 -15.13 24.89 3.74
CA TRP A 127 -15.34 25.14 2.32
C TRP A 127 -14.60 26.41 1.91
N THR A 128 -13.92 26.35 0.76
CA THR A 128 -13.28 27.49 0.11
C THR A 128 -13.59 27.42 -1.39
N PRO A 129 -13.64 28.54 -2.12
CA PRO A 129 -13.81 28.52 -3.58
C PRO A 129 -12.78 27.59 -4.23
N GLY A 130 -13.25 26.63 -5.04
CA GLY A 130 -12.42 25.61 -5.72
C GLY A 130 -12.20 24.30 -4.95
N LYS A 131 -12.68 24.14 -3.72
CA LYS A 131 -12.50 22.93 -2.91
C LYS A 131 -13.65 21.94 -3.10
N THR A 132 -13.34 20.69 -3.46
CA THR A 132 -14.36 19.65 -3.66
C THR A 132 -14.90 19.15 -2.32
N THR A 133 -16.23 19.07 -2.18
CA THR A 133 -16.91 18.54 -0.99
C THR A 133 -16.81 17.01 -0.87
N MET A 134 -16.31 16.33 -1.91
CA MET A 134 -16.18 14.87 -2.00
C MET A 134 -15.42 14.25 -0.80
N GLN A 135 -14.38 14.90 -0.29
CA GLN A 135 -13.59 14.39 0.83
C GLN A 135 -14.35 14.40 2.16
N PHE A 136 -15.34 15.30 2.32
CA PHE A 136 -16.22 15.33 3.50
C PHE A 136 -17.21 14.16 3.46
N PHE A 137 -17.82 13.92 2.29
CA PHE A 137 -18.80 12.84 2.10
C PHE A 137 -18.19 11.44 1.96
N GLN A 138 -16.90 11.30 1.61
CA GLN A 138 -16.22 9.99 1.57
C GLN A 138 -16.24 9.23 2.91
N ARG A 139 -16.36 9.94 4.03
CA ARG A 139 -16.45 9.34 5.38
C ARG A 139 -17.87 9.02 5.81
N ILE A 140 -18.86 9.71 5.24
CA ILE A 140 -20.27 9.41 5.40
C ILE A 140 -20.61 8.44 4.27
N SER A 141 -20.07 7.22 4.39
CA SER A 141 -20.31 6.18 3.40
C SER A 141 -21.75 5.70 3.51
N CYS A 142 -22.62 6.21 2.64
CA CYS A 142 -23.90 5.56 2.30
C CYS A 142 -23.69 4.33 1.38
N LYS A 143 -22.48 3.76 1.34
CA LYS A 143 -22.08 2.69 0.40
C LYS A 143 -22.75 1.33 0.67
N PHE A 144 -23.57 1.23 1.71
CA PHE A 144 -24.36 0.04 2.00
C PHE A 144 -25.84 0.32 1.74
N GLY A 145 -26.18 0.52 0.46
CA GLY A 145 -27.48 0.07 -0.03
C GLY A 145 -27.45 -1.44 -0.06
N ASP A 146 -28.35 -2.05 0.72
CA ASP A 146 -28.70 -3.47 0.83
C ASP A 146 -27.52 -4.46 0.76
N ASN A 147 -27.02 -4.85 1.93
CA ASN A 147 -25.98 -5.88 2.13
C ASN A 147 -26.50 -7.32 1.90
N VAL A 148 -27.37 -7.54 0.91
CA VAL A 148 -27.84 -8.88 0.59
C VAL A 148 -26.79 -9.55 -0.28
N ILE A 149 -25.98 -10.41 0.32
CA ILE A 149 -25.12 -11.36 -0.41
C ILE A 149 -26.02 -12.54 -0.77
N PRO A 150 -26.24 -12.84 -2.07
CA PRO A 150 -27.01 -14.02 -2.48
C PRO A 150 -26.36 -15.27 -1.90
N ALA A 151 -27.18 -16.17 -1.37
CA ALA A 151 -26.68 -17.42 -0.84
C ALA A 151 -26.11 -18.28 -1.99
N LEU A 152 -24.97 -18.94 -1.75
CA LEU A 152 -24.36 -19.82 -2.73
C LEU A 152 -25.26 -21.04 -2.94
N SER A 153 -25.75 -21.24 -4.16
CA SER A 153 -26.53 -22.43 -4.51
C SER A 153 -25.63 -23.53 -5.04
N MET A 154 -25.74 -24.72 -4.44
CA MET A 154 -25.18 -25.96 -4.93
C MET A 154 -25.71 -26.30 -6.34
N PRO A 155 -25.04 -27.18 -7.10
CA PRO A 155 -25.49 -27.58 -8.43
C PRO A 155 -26.90 -28.19 -8.48
N ASN A 156 -27.35 -28.80 -7.38
CA ASN A 156 -28.70 -29.35 -7.20
C ASN A 156 -29.76 -28.28 -6.85
N GLY A 157 -29.38 -26.99 -6.75
CA GLY A 157 -30.28 -25.87 -6.43
C GLY A 157 -30.41 -25.55 -4.94
N GLU A 158 -29.85 -26.36 -4.04
CA GLU A 158 -29.90 -26.13 -2.60
C GLU A 158 -28.92 -25.05 -2.15
N VAL A 159 -29.20 -24.38 -1.02
CA VAL A 159 -28.31 -23.34 -0.49
C VAL A 159 -27.19 -23.96 0.35
N ALA A 160 -25.94 -23.66 0.00
CA ALA A 160 -24.76 -24.06 0.75
C ALA A 160 -24.67 -23.32 2.08
N THR A 161 -24.89 -24.03 3.18
CA THR A 161 -24.90 -23.48 4.53
C THR A 161 -23.55 -23.60 5.25
N GLY A 162 -22.81 -24.69 5.03
CA GLY A 162 -21.52 -24.95 5.68
C GLY A 162 -20.32 -24.25 5.00
N PRO A 163 -19.23 -23.94 5.74
CA PRO A 163 -17.98 -23.44 5.15
C PRO A 163 -17.38 -24.39 4.12
N GLN A 164 -17.44 -25.70 4.39
CA GLN A 164 -16.94 -26.75 3.48
C GLN A 164 -17.79 -26.83 2.22
N ASP A 165 -19.12 -26.92 2.38
CA ASP A 165 -20.08 -26.95 1.27
C ASP A 165 -19.91 -25.77 0.32
N LYS A 166 -19.62 -24.57 0.85
CA LYS A 166 -19.35 -23.37 0.04
C LYS A 166 -18.07 -23.48 -0.77
N ALA A 167 -16.99 -23.99 -0.17
CA ALA A 167 -15.73 -24.20 -0.84
C ALA A 167 -15.87 -25.24 -1.95
N ASP A 168 -16.56 -26.35 -1.66
CA ASP A 168 -16.78 -27.44 -2.61
C ASP A 168 -17.73 -27.02 -3.74
N THR A 169 -18.76 -26.22 -3.44
CA THR A 169 -19.67 -25.64 -4.46
C THR A 169 -18.90 -24.72 -5.42
N LEU A 170 -18.01 -23.88 -4.90
CA LEU A 170 -17.17 -23.03 -5.74
C LEU A 170 -16.20 -23.88 -6.57
N ALA A 171 -15.52 -24.84 -5.95
CA ALA A 171 -14.58 -25.72 -6.65
C ALA A 171 -15.27 -26.51 -7.78
N ALA A 172 -16.45 -27.06 -7.54
CA ALA A 172 -17.23 -27.79 -8.54
C ALA A 172 -17.66 -26.91 -9.73
N ARG A 173 -18.04 -25.66 -9.48
CA ARG A 173 -18.39 -24.72 -10.57
C ARG A 173 -17.17 -24.36 -11.43
N TRP A 174 -15.99 -24.28 -10.83
CA TRP A 174 -14.74 -23.98 -11.52
C TRP A 174 -14.03 -25.19 -12.12
N SER A 175 -14.38 -26.43 -11.72
CA SER A 175 -13.70 -27.64 -12.19
C SER A 175 -13.79 -27.78 -13.72
N THR A 176 -14.92 -27.45 -14.32
CA THR A 176 -15.10 -27.47 -15.78
C THR A 176 -14.13 -26.53 -16.51
N VAL A 177 -13.79 -25.39 -15.91
CA VAL A 177 -12.87 -24.39 -16.47
C VAL A 177 -11.42 -24.77 -16.19
N MET A 178 -11.12 -25.23 -14.98
CA MET A 178 -9.74 -25.47 -14.52
C MET A 178 -9.22 -26.89 -14.81
N GLN A 179 -10.11 -27.86 -14.95
CA GLN A 179 -9.81 -29.28 -15.20
C GLN A 179 -10.38 -29.77 -16.53
N GLY A 180 -11.01 -28.88 -17.32
CA GLY A 180 -11.43 -29.19 -18.68
C GLY A 180 -10.24 -29.57 -19.56
N ALA A 181 -10.46 -30.47 -20.53
CA ALA A 181 -9.44 -30.81 -21.51
C ALA A 181 -8.98 -29.54 -22.24
N ALA A 182 -7.69 -29.49 -22.61
CA ALA A 182 -7.15 -28.40 -23.39
C ALA A 182 -8.02 -28.19 -24.66
N THR A 183 -8.42 -26.94 -24.90
CA THR A 183 -9.16 -26.58 -26.10
C THR A 183 -8.37 -26.98 -27.35
N SER A 184 -9.05 -27.44 -28.39
CA SER A 184 -8.39 -27.84 -29.64
C SER A 184 -7.66 -26.65 -30.28
N GLN A 185 -6.53 -26.93 -30.94
CA GLN A 185 -5.75 -25.88 -31.62
C GLN A 185 -6.60 -25.08 -32.61
N SER A 186 -7.52 -25.72 -33.33
CA SER A 186 -8.47 -25.07 -34.25
C SER A 186 -9.35 -24.00 -33.56
N ASN A 187 -9.84 -24.27 -32.35
CA ASN A 187 -10.63 -23.30 -31.59
C ASN A 187 -9.77 -22.13 -31.08
N ILE A 188 -8.51 -22.41 -30.71
CA ILE A 188 -7.54 -21.36 -30.34
C ILE A 188 -7.28 -20.47 -31.55
N ASP A 189 -7.00 -21.05 -32.71
CA ASP A 189 -6.71 -20.34 -33.95
C ASP A 189 -7.91 -19.50 -34.41
N GLN A 190 -9.13 -20.02 -34.28
CA GLN A 190 -10.37 -19.30 -34.58
C GLN A 190 -10.53 -18.05 -33.70
N VAL A 191 -10.26 -18.16 -32.39
CA VAL A 191 -10.31 -17.02 -31.46
C VAL A 191 -9.18 -16.03 -31.74
N CYS A 192 -7.97 -16.52 -32.02
CA CYS A 192 -6.85 -15.68 -32.41
C CYS A 192 -7.15 -14.87 -33.68
N HIS A 193 -7.89 -15.44 -34.64
CA HIS A 193 -8.31 -14.74 -35.86
C HIS A 193 -9.30 -13.60 -35.61
N TRP A 194 -10.04 -13.61 -34.50
CA TRP A 194 -10.89 -12.48 -34.11
C TRP A 194 -10.09 -11.26 -33.62
N MET A 195 -8.81 -11.47 -33.28
CA MET A 195 -7.92 -10.39 -32.91
C MET A 195 -7.27 -9.80 -34.16
N PRO A 196 -7.09 -8.46 -34.24
CA PRO A 196 -6.33 -7.85 -35.31
C PRO A 196 -4.96 -8.52 -35.42
N GLN A 197 -4.65 -9.07 -36.60
CA GLN A 197 -3.34 -9.65 -36.85
C GLN A 197 -2.36 -8.49 -37.01
N ALA A 198 -1.34 -8.42 -36.15
CA ALA A 198 -0.29 -7.42 -36.29
C ALA A 198 0.46 -7.69 -37.60
N ASP A 199 0.65 -6.66 -38.41
CA ASP A 199 1.33 -6.70 -39.73
C ASP A 199 2.86 -6.87 -39.63
N GLY A 200 3.38 -7.18 -38.43
CA GLY A 200 4.80 -7.32 -38.15
C GLY A 200 5.56 -5.99 -38.08
N ALA A 201 4.96 -4.86 -38.48
CA ALA A 201 5.59 -3.53 -38.40
C ALA A 201 5.87 -3.16 -36.93
N ASP A 202 4.94 -3.46 -36.04
CA ASP A 202 5.13 -3.31 -34.59
C ASP A 202 6.29 -4.17 -34.07
N VAL A 203 6.39 -5.43 -34.53
CA VAL A 203 7.46 -6.35 -34.10
C VAL A 203 8.83 -5.81 -34.50
N ALA A 204 8.96 -5.27 -35.70
CA ALA A 204 10.18 -4.61 -36.17
C ALA A 204 10.49 -3.33 -35.37
N ALA A 205 9.46 -2.53 -35.05
CA ALA A 205 9.62 -1.31 -34.25
C ALA A 205 10.07 -1.60 -32.81
N PHE A 206 9.62 -2.70 -32.22
CA PHE A 206 10.03 -3.15 -30.88
C PHE A 206 11.31 -4.00 -30.89
N ALA A 207 11.89 -4.34 -32.04
CA ALA A 207 13.06 -5.22 -32.07
C ALA A 207 14.34 -4.60 -31.46
N ASN A 208 14.41 -3.27 -31.34
CA ASN A 208 15.60 -2.56 -30.85
C ASN A 208 15.29 -1.75 -29.57
N ALA A 209 16.18 -1.85 -28.58
CA ALA A 209 16.19 -1.05 -27.36
C ALA A 209 16.25 0.48 -27.60
N ASP A 210 16.63 0.95 -28.79
CA ASP A 210 16.66 2.37 -29.13
C ASP A 210 15.28 3.04 -29.12
N ILE A 211 14.20 2.26 -29.17
CA ILE A 211 12.84 2.76 -28.94
C ILE A 211 12.65 3.34 -27.52
N ILE A 212 13.51 2.96 -26.58
CA ILE A 212 13.48 3.40 -25.19
C ILE A 212 14.34 4.66 -25.05
N THR A 213 13.72 5.84 -25.14
CA THR A 213 14.38 7.14 -24.93
C THR A 213 14.03 7.74 -23.58
N THR A 214 14.85 8.66 -23.07
CA THR A 214 14.57 9.37 -21.81
C THR A 214 13.29 10.16 -21.86
N ASP A 215 12.98 10.80 -23.00
CA ASP A 215 11.72 11.52 -23.18
C ASP A 215 10.50 10.60 -23.12
N ARG A 216 10.60 9.40 -23.70
CA ARG A 216 9.52 8.40 -23.65
C ARG A 216 9.31 7.85 -22.25
N VAL A 217 10.40 7.58 -21.52
CA VAL A 217 10.33 7.14 -20.12
C VAL A 217 9.74 8.26 -19.24
N ALA A 218 10.15 9.50 -19.43
CA ALA A 218 9.60 10.66 -18.73
C ALA A 218 8.11 10.85 -19.04
N ALA A 219 7.71 10.72 -20.32
CA ALA A 219 6.31 10.76 -20.72
C ALA A 219 5.49 9.64 -20.08
N ALA A 220 6.03 8.42 -19.99
CA ALA A 220 5.39 7.29 -19.30
C ALA A 220 5.20 7.58 -17.80
N ILE A 221 6.23 8.11 -17.11
CA ILE A 221 6.14 8.54 -15.70
C ILE A 221 5.04 9.59 -15.53
N ARG A 222 4.95 10.57 -16.44
CA ARG A 222 3.93 11.63 -16.39
C ARG A 222 2.51 11.12 -16.69
N ALA A 223 2.37 10.09 -17.52
CA ALA A 223 1.08 9.46 -17.82
C ALA A 223 0.50 8.71 -16.60
N CYS A 224 1.34 8.26 -15.67
CA CYS A 224 0.93 7.61 -14.44
C CYS A 224 0.08 8.54 -13.54
N LYS A 225 -1.21 8.25 -13.42
CA LYS A 225 -2.15 9.07 -12.63
C LYS A 225 -1.77 9.08 -11.13
N PRO A 226 -1.78 10.25 -10.46
CA PRO A 226 -1.47 10.35 -9.04
C PRO A 226 -2.54 9.69 -8.17
N GLY A 227 -2.18 9.33 -6.93
CA GLY A 227 -3.11 8.75 -5.96
C GLY A 227 -3.65 7.35 -6.30
N LYS A 228 -3.03 6.65 -7.26
CA LYS A 228 -3.32 5.23 -7.55
C LYS A 228 -2.66 4.33 -6.50
N ALA A 229 -3.24 3.14 -6.31
CA ALA A 229 -2.67 2.15 -5.40
C ALA A 229 -1.27 1.75 -5.87
N CYS A 230 -0.31 1.69 -4.95
CA CYS A 230 1.02 1.16 -5.22
C CYS A 230 0.98 -0.37 -5.25
N GLY A 231 1.88 -0.98 -6.02
CA GLY A 231 2.10 -2.42 -6.00
C GLY A 231 2.86 -2.90 -4.75
N PRO A 232 3.33 -4.15 -4.77
CA PRO A 232 4.06 -4.77 -3.65
C PRO A 232 5.33 -4.00 -3.24
N ASP A 233 5.91 -3.23 -4.16
CA ASP A 233 7.09 -2.40 -3.94
C ASP A 233 6.81 -1.17 -3.05
N ARG A 234 5.54 -0.83 -2.79
CA ARG A 234 5.11 0.32 -1.97
C ARG A 234 5.59 1.68 -2.49
N LEU A 235 6.02 1.76 -3.74
CA LEU A 235 6.39 2.99 -4.43
C LEU A 235 5.27 3.36 -5.39
N GLY A 236 4.44 4.35 -5.00
CA GLY A 236 3.31 4.78 -5.83
C GLY A 236 3.70 5.74 -6.95
N ASN A 237 2.78 6.00 -7.87
CA ASN A 237 2.98 6.93 -8.99
C ASN A 237 3.46 8.32 -8.55
N ASP A 238 3.03 8.80 -7.38
CA ASP A 238 3.47 10.09 -6.84
C ASP A 238 4.99 10.11 -6.56
N TRP A 239 5.58 8.97 -6.17
CA TRP A 239 7.02 8.85 -5.99
C TRP A 239 7.75 8.91 -7.34
N TYR A 240 7.32 8.13 -8.33
CA TYR A 240 7.92 8.16 -9.66
C TYR A 240 7.91 9.57 -10.28
N ARG A 241 6.80 10.30 -10.10
CA ARG A 241 6.66 11.69 -10.57
C ARG A 241 7.49 12.68 -9.76
N GLU A 242 7.61 12.51 -8.44
CA GLU A 242 8.42 13.41 -7.60
C GLU A 242 9.92 13.32 -7.91
N TYR A 243 10.40 12.16 -8.37
CA TYR A 243 11.81 11.94 -8.72
C TYR A 243 12.02 11.73 -10.23
N GLU A 244 11.13 12.24 -11.09
CA GLU A 244 11.19 12.08 -12.55
C GLU A 244 12.58 12.44 -13.11
N ASP A 245 13.13 13.59 -12.70
CA ASP A 245 14.44 14.08 -13.17
C ASP A 245 15.59 13.10 -12.89
N LEU A 246 15.50 12.32 -11.82
CA LEU A 246 16.50 11.30 -11.46
C LEU A 246 16.18 9.95 -12.08
N LEU A 247 14.89 9.59 -12.15
CA LEU A 247 14.43 8.28 -12.55
C LEU A 247 14.39 8.12 -14.07
N ALA A 248 13.97 9.13 -14.83
CA ALA A 248 13.87 9.02 -16.28
C ALA A 248 15.20 8.59 -16.93
N PRO A 249 16.35 9.28 -16.73
CA PRO A 249 17.62 8.86 -17.34
C PRO A 249 18.12 7.52 -16.80
N LEU A 250 17.94 7.25 -15.49
CA LEU A 250 18.35 6.01 -14.86
C LEU A 250 17.56 4.80 -15.42
N LEU A 251 16.23 4.92 -15.47
CA LEU A 251 15.35 3.88 -15.98
C LEU A 251 15.55 3.65 -17.47
N THR A 252 15.81 4.69 -18.27
CA THR A 252 16.17 4.51 -19.69
C THR A 252 17.37 3.57 -19.84
N ARG A 253 18.43 3.80 -19.06
CA ARG A 253 19.64 2.97 -19.11
C ARG A 253 19.36 1.54 -18.66
N LEU A 254 18.62 1.38 -17.56
CA LEU A 254 18.24 0.05 -17.05
C LEU A 254 17.37 -0.70 -18.05
N TYR A 255 16.33 -0.07 -18.57
CA TYR A 255 15.44 -0.67 -19.56
C TYR A 255 16.18 -1.06 -20.82
N LYS A 256 17.07 -0.21 -21.37
CA LYS A 256 17.88 -0.59 -22.53
C LYS A 256 18.74 -1.83 -22.25
N LEU A 257 19.41 -1.87 -21.09
CA LEU A 257 20.25 -2.99 -20.68
C LEU A 257 19.45 -4.30 -20.55
N TRP A 258 18.30 -4.23 -19.88
CA TRP A 258 17.39 -5.36 -19.68
C TRP A 258 16.76 -5.85 -20.97
N TYR A 259 16.30 -4.91 -21.80
CA TYR A 259 15.65 -5.20 -23.06
C TYR A 259 16.60 -5.90 -24.03
N ALA A 260 17.84 -5.42 -24.15
CA ALA A 260 18.85 -6.03 -25.01
C ALA A 260 19.26 -7.44 -24.56
N ALA A 261 19.25 -7.71 -23.25
CA ALA A 261 19.61 -9.01 -22.69
C ALA A 261 18.42 -9.98 -22.54
N GLY A 262 17.17 -9.49 -22.66
CA GLY A 262 15.97 -10.28 -22.35
C GLY A 262 15.80 -10.61 -20.87
N VAL A 263 16.39 -9.83 -19.97
CA VAL A 263 16.42 -10.08 -18.52
C VAL A 263 15.74 -8.95 -17.77
N PHE A 264 14.77 -9.27 -16.91
CA PHE A 264 14.00 -8.27 -16.15
C PHE A 264 14.04 -8.50 -14.64
N PRO A 265 13.84 -7.46 -13.81
CA PRO A 265 13.72 -7.61 -12.36
C PRO A 265 12.61 -8.60 -11.97
N SER A 266 12.88 -9.47 -11.00
CA SER A 266 11.89 -10.46 -10.55
C SER A 266 10.67 -9.80 -9.94
N SER A 267 10.81 -8.60 -9.36
CA SER A 267 9.68 -7.84 -8.85
C SER A 267 8.65 -7.45 -9.91
N PHE A 268 8.99 -7.44 -11.21
CA PHE A 268 8.03 -7.14 -12.28
C PHE A 268 7.01 -8.27 -12.46
N LEU A 269 7.32 -9.48 -11.98
CA LEU A 269 6.40 -10.62 -11.98
C LEU A 269 5.49 -10.64 -10.75
N THR A 270 5.61 -9.66 -9.86
CA THR A 270 4.84 -9.60 -8.61
C THR A 270 3.75 -8.52 -8.68
N ALA A 271 2.54 -8.86 -8.23
CA ALA A 271 1.43 -7.93 -8.17
C ALA A 271 0.51 -8.23 -6.98
N ASP A 272 -0.10 -7.19 -6.41
CA ASP A 272 -1.15 -7.34 -5.41
C ASP A 272 -2.50 -7.51 -6.12
N ILE A 273 -3.14 -8.67 -5.93
CA ILE A 273 -4.46 -8.95 -6.51
C ILE A 273 -5.54 -8.49 -5.52
N LEU A 274 -6.28 -7.45 -5.90
CA LEU A 274 -7.39 -6.91 -5.11
C LEU A 274 -8.70 -7.06 -5.88
N CYS A 275 -9.60 -7.90 -5.37
CA CYS A 275 -10.95 -8.05 -5.94
C CYS A 275 -11.80 -6.83 -5.59
N LEU A 276 -12.15 -6.02 -6.59
CA LEU A 276 -13.06 -4.88 -6.44
C LEU A 276 -14.44 -5.22 -7.02
N LYS A 277 -15.49 -4.98 -6.24
CA LYS A 277 -16.87 -5.05 -6.74
C LYS A 277 -17.06 -3.95 -7.80
N LYS A 278 -17.38 -4.35 -9.02
CA LYS A 278 -17.73 -3.42 -10.11
C LYS A 278 -19.01 -2.67 -9.72
N GLY A 279 -19.00 -1.34 -9.87
CA GLY A 279 -20.20 -0.51 -9.69
C GLY A 279 -21.12 -0.67 -10.90
N GLY A 280 -22.13 -1.54 -10.79
CA GLY A 280 -23.14 -1.77 -11.80
C GLY A 280 -23.89 -3.06 -11.53
N GLY A 281 -25.19 -2.97 -11.22
CA GLY A 281 -26.06 -4.13 -11.07
C GLY A 281 -26.30 -4.77 -12.43
N GLY A 282 -25.72 -5.94 -12.65
CA GLY A 282 -25.95 -6.73 -13.85
C GLY A 282 -24.83 -7.74 -14.04
N LEU A 283 -25.15 -9.02 -13.89
CA LEU A 283 -24.24 -10.12 -14.23
C LEU A 283 -23.73 -9.93 -15.67
N ARG A 284 -22.44 -9.64 -15.80
CA ARG A 284 -21.66 -10.05 -16.96
C ARG A 284 -20.44 -10.78 -16.45
N VAL A 285 -20.23 -11.94 -17.07
CA VAL A 285 -19.14 -12.90 -16.87
C VAL A 285 -17.81 -12.19 -16.57
N PRO A 286 -17.01 -12.65 -15.60
CA PRO A 286 -15.75 -12.00 -15.25
C PRO A 286 -14.76 -12.11 -16.43
N MET A 287 -14.62 -11.03 -17.21
CA MET A 287 -13.43 -10.82 -18.00
C MET A 287 -12.33 -10.27 -17.08
N ALA A 288 -11.25 -11.04 -16.95
CA ALA A 288 -10.01 -10.58 -16.33
C ALA A 288 -9.44 -9.43 -17.17
N THR A 289 -9.72 -8.19 -16.79
CA THR A 289 -8.95 -7.05 -17.28
C THR A 289 -7.63 -7.03 -16.52
N GLY A 290 -6.61 -7.70 -17.06
CA GLY A 290 -5.24 -7.46 -16.67
C GLY A 290 -4.84 -6.06 -17.11
N SER A 291 -4.81 -5.11 -16.18
CA SER A 291 -3.95 -3.93 -16.36
C SER A 291 -2.52 -4.40 -16.18
N ARG A 292 -1.87 -4.74 -17.30
CA ARG A 292 -0.40 -4.68 -17.35
C ARG A 292 -0.04 -3.20 -17.34
N CYS A 293 0.84 -2.83 -16.41
CA CYS A 293 1.58 -1.58 -16.48
C CYS A 293 2.49 -1.59 -17.70
#